data_AF-A0A925MG97-F1
#
_entry.id   AF-A0A925MG97-F1
#
_cell.length_a   1.000
_cell.length_b   1.000
_cell.length_c   1.000
_cell.angle_alpha   90.00
_cell.angle_beta   90.00
_cell.angle_gamma   90.00
#
_symmetry.space_group_name_H-M   'P 1'
#
loop_
_entity.id
_entity.type
_entity.pdbx_description
1 polymer ?
#
loop_
_entity_poly.entity_id
_entity_poly.type
_entity_poly.pdbx_seq_one_letter_code
_entity_poly.pdbx_strand_id
1 'polypeptide(L)'
;MSGSAEISSPSSPLFPDLVLRVGFAGKRQLDAIQTETATTRLRDVFGVIGWRLVEIAPMDDAEKERPVPSIAQFYSHKRSTLRLIHGLCEGADTIAYDVFREIVMPALEKDIAAVVPFPITDYRASRDPDFLPVFDKQLAVSSYVVVPDGIYDKPEKSSTPPIHPRVQFRQNLTCDASSLQFQ
;
A
#
# COMPACT_ATOMS: atom_id res chain seq x y z
N MET A 1 -22.00 20.78 46.87
CA MET A 1 -21.22 19.83 46.05
C MET A 1 -21.30 20.31 44.62
N SER A 2 -20.33 21.14 44.20
CA SER A 2 -20.24 21.62 42.82
C SER A 2 -19.22 20.74 42.09
N GLY A 3 -19.72 19.85 41.24
CA GLY A 3 -18.87 19.10 40.31
C GLY A 3 -18.53 19.99 39.13
N SER A 4 -17.30 20.50 39.09
CA SER A 4 -16.75 21.14 37.91
C SER A 4 -16.54 20.09 36.84
N ALA A 5 -17.32 20.14 35.77
CA ALA A 5 -17.10 19.34 34.58
C ALA A 5 -15.80 19.85 33.90
N GLU A 6 -14.76 19.03 33.93
CA GLU A 6 -13.57 19.26 33.12
C GLU A 6 -13.96 19.12 31.64
N ILE A 7 -14.02 20.26 30.95
CA ILE A 7 -14.15 20.30 29.50
C ILE A 7 -12.77 19.94 28.94
N SER A 8 -12.58 18.67 28.59
CA SER A 8 -11.38 18.22 27.88
C SER A 8 -11.25 18.99 26.57
N SER A 9 -10.20 19.78 26.43
CA SER A 9 -9.86 20.48 25.19
C SER A 9 -9.79 19.46 24.04
N PRO A 10 -10.36 19.75 22.85
CA PRO A 10 -10.21 18.86 21.71
C PRO A 10 -8.72 18.75 21.37
N SER A 11 -8.17 17.54 21.49
CA SER A 11 -6.78 17.26 21.12
C SER A 11 -6.55 17.63 19.67
N SER A 12 -5.50 18.41 19.39
CA SER A 12 -5.10 18.72 18.01
C SER A 12 -5.01 17.43 17.17
N PRO A 13 -5.44 17.46 15.90
CA PRO A 13 -5.34 16.28 15.04
C PRO A 13 -3.89 15.83 14.96
N LEU A 14 -3.66 14.52 15.10
CA LEU A 14 -2.34 13.93 14.94
C LEU A 14 -1.81 14.22 13.54
N PHE A 15 -0.52 14.53 13.43
CA PHE A 15 0.13 14.68 12.13
C PHE A 15 0.09 13.34 11.37
N PRO A 16 -0.21 13.35 10.06
CA PRO A 16 -0.28 12.13 9.26
C PRO A 16 1.09 11.50 9.05
N ASP A 17 1.13 10.17 8.97
CA ASP A 17 2.34 9.43 8.58
C ASP A 17 2.63 9.65 7.08
N LEU A 18 3.90 9.80 6.69
CA LEU A 18 4.29 9.91 5.28
C LEU A 18 4.30 8.51 4.62
N VAL A 19 3.37 8.28 3.71
CA VAL A 19 3.23 7.00 3.00
C VAL A 19 3.18 7.21 1.49
N LEU A 20 4.04 6.53 0.75
CA LEU A 20 3.93 6.40 -0.71
C LEU A 20 3.44 5.01 -1.09
N ARG A 21 2.40 4.96 -1.91
CA ARG A 21 1.82 3.71 -2.42
C ARG A 21 2.20 3.55 -3.89
N VAL A 22 2.85 2.44 -4.21
CA VAL A 22 3.24 2.09 -5.57
C VAL A 22 2.40 0.91 -6.03
N GLY A 23 1.46 1.17 -6.93
CA GLY A 23 0.74 0.11 -7.64
C GLY A 23 1.62 -0.49 -8.72
N PHE A 24 1.75 -1.81 -8.74
CA PHE A 24 2.50 -2.54 -9.76
C PHE A 24 1.61 -3.62 -10.39
N ALA A 25 1.64 -3.68 -11.72
CA ALA A 25 1.03 -4.74 -12.51
C ALA A 25 1.92 -4.99 -13.72
N GLY A 26 2.30 -6.25 -13.94
CA GLY A 26 3.13 -6.61 -15.08
C GLY A 26 2.72 -7.91 -15.77
N LYS A 27 3.56 -8.34 -16.73
CA LYS A 27 3.32 -9.57 -17.49
C LYS A 27 3.53 -10.80 -16.62
N ARG A 28 2.64 -11.79 -16.76
CA ARG A 28 2.74 -13.09 -16.07
C ARG A 28 3.88 -13.96 -16.59
N GLN A 29 4.17 -13.84 -17.88
CA GLN A 29 5.20 -14.63 -18.56
C GLN A 29 6.30 -13.68 -19.01
N LEU A 30 7.50 -13.95 -18.51
CA LEU A 30 8.71 -13.22 -18.84
C LEU A 30 9.75 -14.25 -19.26
N ASP A 31 10.49 -13.94 -20.32
CA ASP A 31 11.71 -14.70 -20.62
C ASP A 31 12.84 -14.34 -19.63
N ALA A 32 13.98 -15.02 -19.73
CA ALA A 32 15.11 -14.82 -18.83
C ALA A 32 15.68 -13.38 -18.89
N ILE A 33 15.77 -12.80 -20.09
CA ILE A 33 16.31 -11.46 -20.30
C ILE A 33 15.37 -10.41 -19.70
N GLN A 34 14.07 -10.58 -19.91
CA GLN A 34 13.03 -9.73 -19.35
C GLN A 34 13.00 -9.83 -17.82
N THR A 35 13.19 -11.02 -17.27
CA THR A 35 13.25 -11.26 -15.81
C THR A 35 14.44 -10.54 -15.18
N GLU A 36 15.63 -10.68 -15.76
CA GLU A 36 16.84 -9.99 -15.29
C GLU A 36 16.70 -8.46 -15.41
N THR A 37 16.19 -7.99 -16.55
CA THR A 37 15.96 -6.57 -16.79
C THR A 37 14.96 -5.99 -15.79
N ALA A 38 13.82 -6.66 -15.58
CA ALA A 38 12.80 -6.24 -14.62
C ALA A 38 13.37 -6.18 -13.20
N THR A 39 14.09 -7.23 -12.78
CA THR A 39 14.74 -7.30 -11.47
C THR A 39 15.67 -6.12 -11.23
N THR A 40 16.53 -5.81 -12.20
CA THR A 40 17.49 -4.70 -12.09
C THR A 40 16.77 -3.34 -12.04
N ARG A 41 15.84 -3.11 -12.97
CA ARG A 41 15.13 -1.82 -13.04
C ARG A 41 14.23 -1.58 -11.83
N LEU A 42 13.57 -2.61 -11.33
CA LEU A 42 12.74 -2.49 -10.12
C LEU A 42 13.60 -2.19 -8.90
N ARG A 43 14.80 -2.78 -8.80
CA ARG A 43 15.74 -2.49 -7.71
C ARG A 43 16.16 -1.02 -7.74
N ASP A 44 16.53 -0.51 -8.92
CA ASP A 44 16.91 0.89 -9.09
C ASP A 44 15.75 1.83 -8.73
N VAL A 45 14.55 1.55 -9.27
CA VAL A 45 13.36 2.40 -9.06
C VAL A 45 12.96 2.44 -7.60
N PHE A 46 12.80 1.29 -6.95
CA PHE A 46 12.43 1.28 -5.54
C PHE A 46 13.54 1.83 -4.64
N GLY A 47 14.80 1.65 -5.02
CA GLY A 47 15.95 2.28 -4.36
C GLY A 47 15.85 3.81 -4.39
N VAL A 48 15.66 4.38 -5.58
CA VAL A 48 15.50 5.84 -5.76
C VAL A 48 14.28 6.36 -4.99
N ILE A 49 13.14 5.67 -5.09
CA ILE A 49 11.91 6.07 -4.39
C ILE A 49 12.12 6.05 -2.87
N GLY A 50 12.71 4.98 -2.34
CA GLY A 50 12.96 4.86 -0.90
C GLY A 50 13.87 5.97 -0.38
N TRP A 51 14.96 6.27 -1.09
CA TRP A 51 15.84 7.39 -0.75
C TRP A 51 15.11 8.72 -0.74
N ARG A 52 14.30 9.01 -1.76
CA ARG A 52 13.52 10.26 -1.82
C ARG A 52 12.51 10.38 -0.68
N LEU A 53 11.92 9.28 -0.23
CA LEU A 53 10.99 9.31 0.91
C LEU A 53 11.69 9.60 2.24
N VAL A 54 12.91 9.09 2.42
CA VAL A 54 13.73 9.38 3.60
C VAL A 54 14.17 10.84 3.59
N GLU A 55 14.50 11.40 2.43
CA GLU A 55 14.87 12.82 2.31
C GLU A 55 13.71 13.77 2.65
N ILE A 56 12.47 13.42 2.33
CA ILE A 56 11.29 14.28 2.57
C ILE A 56 10.99 14.42 4.06
N ALA A 57 11.10 13.33 4.83
CA ALA A 57 10.83 13.29 6.26
C ALA A 57 11.93 12.48 6.97
N PRO A 58 13.12 13.07 7.17
CA PRO A 58 14.20 12.40 7.85
C PRO A 58 13.85 12.17 9.33
N MET A 59 14.22 11.02 9.86
CA MET A 59 14.13 10.75 11.29
C MET A 59 15.17 11.59 12.05
N ASP A 60 14.76 12.17 13.19
CA ASP A 60 15.49 13.19 13.97
C ASP A 60 16.93 12.81 14.40
N ASP A 61 17.33 11.54 14.32
CA ASP A 61 18.62 11.06 14.84
C ASP A 61 19.67 10.69 13.78
N ALA A 62 19.30 10.48 12.51
CA ALA A 62 20.20 9.83 11.55
C ALA A 62 21.06 10.81 10.72
N GLU A 63 20.62 12.06 10.51
CA GLU A 63 21.31 12.99 9.61
C GLU A 63 21.32 14.42 10.18
N LYS A 64 22.03 14.63 11.30
CA LYS A 64 22.25 15.98 11.88
C LYS A 64 22.97 16.96 10.94
N GLU A 65 23.50 16.48 9.82
CA GLU A 65 24.25 17.29 8.84
C GLU A 65 23.39 17.87 7.72
N ARG A 66 22.16 17.36 7.49
CA ARG A 66 21.29 17.86 6.41
C ARG A 66 20.17 18.73 6.96
N PRO A 67 19.89 19.88 6.32
CA PRO A 67 18.74 20.69 6.68
C PRO A 67 17.46 19.90 6.41
N VAL A 68 16.65 19.73 7.46
CA VAL A 68 15.33 19.09 7.35
C VAL A 68 14.44 19.93 6.43
N PRO A 69 13.83 19.33 5.39
CA PRO A 69 12.94 20.07 4.50
C PRO A 69 11.73 20.63 5.25
N SER A 70 11.29 21.84 4.88
CA SER A 70 10.12 22.49 5.52
C SER A 70 8.83 21.68 5.38
N ILE A 71 8.73 20.80 4.38
CA ILE A 71 7.58 19.91 4.20
C ILE A 71 7.48 18.83 5.30
N ALA A 72 8.58 18.47 5.96
CA ALA A 72 8.59 17.45 7.01
C ALA A 72 7.71 17.84 8.20
N GLN A 73 7.54 19.15 8.46
CA GLN A 73 6.72 19.67 9.56
C GLN A 73 5.23 19.30 9.48
N PHE A 74 4.77 18.82 8.32
CA PHE A 74 3.37 18.42 8.10
C PHE A 74 3.12 16.93 8.31
N TYR A 75 4.16 16.14 8.60
CA TYR A 75 4.05 14.70 8.82
C TYR A 75 4.44 14.32 10.24
N SER A 76 4.03 13.12 10.65
CA SER A 76 4.51 12.51 11.89
C SER A 76 6.03 12.29 11.83
N HIS A 77 6.69 12.28 12.98
CA HIS A 77 8.11 11.91 13.11
C HIS A 77 8.36 10.39 13.02
N LYS A 78 7.41 9.61 12.49
CA LYS A 78 7.62 8.18 12.20
C LYS A 78 8.40 8.01 10.90
N ARG A 79 8.94 6.80 10.70
CA ARG A 79 9.59 6.42 9.45
C ARG A 79 8.61 6.53 8.27
N SER A 80 9.09 7.10 7.17
CA SER A 80 8.36 7.10 5.91
C SER A 80 8.07 5.65 5.50
N THR A 81 6.84 5.38 5.08
CA THR A 81 6.44 4.06 4.58
C THR A 81 6.43 4.05 3.05
N LEU A 82 7.16 3.12 2.45
CA LEU A 82 6.95 2.72 1.07
C LEU A 82 6.06 1.48 1.06
N ARG A 83 4.93 1.55 0.37
CA ARG A 83 3.97 0.44 0.23
C ARG A 83 3.92 -0.07 -1.20
N LEU A 84 4.25 -1.34 -1.41
CA LEU A 84 4.01 -2.03 -2.67
C LEU A 84 2.57 -2.55 -2.69
N ILE A 85 1.83 -2.25 -3.76
CA ILE A 85 0.49 -2.79 -4.03
C ILE A 85 0.57 -3.61 -5.31
N HIS A 86 0.32 -4.91 -5.25
CA HIS A 86 0.44 -5.81 -6.40
C HIS A 86 -0.76 -6.76 -6.55
N GLY A 87 -0.81 -7.49 -7.65
CA GLY A 87 -1.95 -8.34 -8.03
C GLY A 87 -1.91 -9.78 -7.55
N LEU A 88 -0.99 -10.15 -6.64
CA LEU A 88 -0.74 -11.55 -6.22
C LEU A 88 -0.66 -12.50 -7.43
N CYS A 89 0.14 -12.12 -8.42
CA CYS A 89 0.23 -12.80 -9.71
C CYS A 89 1.66 -13.30 -9.98
N GLU A 90 1.74 -14.31 -10.85
CA GLU A 90 2.97 -14.84 -11.40
C GLU A 90 3.78 -13.78 -12.16
N GLY A 91 5.05 -14.08 -12.45
CA GLY A 91 5.89 -13.27 -13.31
C GLY A 91 6.28 -11.94 -12.69
N ALA A 92 6.00 -10.84 -13.39
CA ALA A 92 6.47 -9.51 -13.02
C ALA A 92 6.03 -9.08 -11.62
N ASP A 93 4.81 -9.40 -11.20
CA ASP A 93 4.29 -9.05 -9.88
C ASP A 93 5.07 -9.75 -8.76
N THR A 94 5.47 -11.00 -8.99
CA THR A 94 6.32 -11.76 -8.07
C THR A 94 7.74 -11.20 -8.02
N ILE A 95 8.31 -10.82 -9.18
CA ILE A 95 9.61 -10.14 -9.23
C ILE A 95 9.57 -8.82 -8.46
N ALA A 96 8.53 -8.01 -8.65
CA ALA A 96 8.37 -6.77 -7.91
C ALA A 96 8.27 -7.01 -6.40
N TYR A 97 7.50 -8.00 -5.97
CA TYR A 97 7.41 -8.42 -4.57
C TYR A 97 8.77 -8.85 -3.98
N ASP A 98 9.51 -9.71 -4.69
CA ASP A 98 10.80 -10.23 -4.20
C ASP A 98 11.84 -9.11 -4.11
N VAL A 99 12.00 -8.31 -5.17
CA VAL A 99 12.93 -7.17 -5.20
C VAL A 99 12.57 -6.16 -4.11
N PHE A 100 11.29 -5.88 -3.91
CA PHE A 100 10.83 -4.96 -2.87
C PHE A 100 11.22 -5.41 -1.46
N ARG A 101 11.10 -6.73 -1.19
CA ARG A 101 11.48 -7.31 0.09
C ARG A 101 12.99 -7.30 0.34
N GLU A 102 13.80 -7.34 -0.71
CA GLU A 102 15.26 -7.29 -0.62
C GLU A 102 15.83 -5.90 -0.30
N ILE A 103 15.06 -4.83 -0.47
CA ILE A 103 15.54 -3.47 -0.20
C ILE A 103 15.88 -3.30 1.28
N VAL A 104 17.11 -2.89 1.58
CA VAL A 104 17.54 -2.60 2.95
C VAL A 104 17.77 -1.11 3.09
N MET A 105 16.84 -0.42 3.75
CA MET A 105 16.95 0.99 4.12
C MET A 105 16.39 1.17 5.54
N PRO A 106 17.24 1.27 6.59
CA PRO A 106 16.78 1.29 7.99
C PRO A 106 15.84 2.44 8.35
N ALA A 107 15.94 3.57 7.64
CA ALA A 107 15.08 4.74 7.82
C ALA A 107 13.72 4.63 7.10
N LEU A 108 13.50 3.57 6.32
CA LEU A 108 12.30 3.34 5.53
C LEU A 108 11.51 2.17 6.10
N GLU A 109 10.23 2.38 6.36
CA GLU A 109 9.29 1.30 6.61
C GLU A 109 8.79 0.73 5.28
N LYS A 110 8.66 -0.60 5.20
CA LYS A 110 8.18 -1.30 4.02
C LYS A 110 6.88 -2.00 4.34
N ASP A 111 5.90 -1.84 3.47
CA ASP A 111 4.60 -2.48 3.60
C ASP A 111 4.17 -3.09 2.27
N ILE A 112 3.38 -4.16 2.33
CA ILE A 112 2.90 -4.91 1.17
C ILE A 112 1.39 -4.98 1.28
N ALA A 113 0.70 -4.71 0.19
CA ALA A 113 -0.72 -4.90 0.07
C ALA A 113 -1.05 -5.47 -1.30
N ALA A 114 -2.28 -5.95 -1.46
CA ALA A 114 -2.73 -6.51 -2.72
C ALA A 114 -4.04 -5.91 -3.21
N VAL A 115 -4.24 -6.01 -4.52
CA VAL A 115 -5.53 -5.78 -5.18
C VAL A 115 -5.81 -6.99 -6.05
N VAL A 116 -6.93 -7.66 -5.83
CA VAL A 116 -7.36 -8.80 -6.65
C VAL A 116 -8.68 -8.47 -7.34
N PRO A 117 -8.93 -8.93 -8.58
CA PRO A 117 -10.08 -8.49 -9.36
C PRO A 117 -11.44 -9.05 -8.92
N PHE A 118 -11.47 -10.09 -8.08
CA PHE A 118 -12.66 -10.79 -7.60
C PHE A 118 -12.32 -11.55 -6.30
N PRO A 119 -13.28 -12.22 -5.61
CA PRO A 119 -13.04 -12.83 -4.31
C PRO A 119 -11.77 -13.68 -4.25
N ILE A 120 -11.03 -13.53 -3.14
CA ILE A 120 -9.69 -14.13 -2.96
C ILE A 120 -9.70 -15.65 -3.17
N THR A 121 -10.77 -16.33 -2.74
CA THR A 121 -10.94 -17.78 -2.92
C THR A 121 -10.92 -18.18 -4.39
N ASP A 122 -11.70 -17.47 -5.20
CA ASP A 122 -11.84 -17.73 -6.63
C ASP A 122 -10.57 -17.29 -7.36
N TYR A 123 -9.98 -16.17 -6.93
CA TYR A 123 -8.75 -15.65 -7.53
C TYR A 123 -7.59 -16.63 -7.31
N ARG A 124 -7.45 -17.15 -6.10
CA ARG A 124 -6.50 -18.22 -5.77
C ARG A 124 -6.75 -19.48 -6.59
N ALA A 125 -8.00 -19.91 -6.72
CA ALA A 125 -8.36 -21.08 -7.53
C ALA A 125 -8.05 -20.92 -9.03
N SER A 126 -7.98 -19.68 -9.52
CA SER A 126 -7.62 -19.37 -10.91
C SER A 126 -6.10 -19.33 -11.19
N ARG A 127 -5.26 -19.48 -10.16
CA ARG A 127 -3.79 -19.44 -10.30
C ARG A 127 -3.22 -20.78 -10.74
N ASP A 128 -2.00 -20.74 -11.25
CA ASP A 128 -1.23 -21.96 -11.50
C ASP A 128 -1.04 -22.75 -10.18
N PRO A 129 -1.33 -24.06 -10.15
CA PRO A 129 -1.10 -24.90 -8.98
C PRO A 129 0.30 -24.78 -8.39
N ASP A 130 1.33 -24.64 -9.23
CA ASP A 130 2.73 -24.52 -8.80
C ASP A 130 3.03 -23.15 -8.18
N PHE A 131 2.21 -22.14 -8.48
CA PHE A 131 2.33 -20.80 -7.90
C PHE A 131 1.61 -20.64 -6.56
N LEU A 132 0.69 -21.54 -6.20
CA LEU A 132 -0.12 -21.44 -4.97
C LEU A 132 0.71 -21.22 -3.69
N PRO A 133 1.87 -21.89 -3.48
CA PRO A 133 2.69 -21.62 -2.29
C PRO A 133 3.23 -20.18 -2.24
N VAL A 134 3.58 -19.61 -3.39
CA VAL A 134 4.07 -18.23 -3.49
C VAL A 134 2.93 -17.25 -3.29
N PHE A 135 1.77 -17.52 -3.90
CA PHE A 135 0.54 -16.77 -3.68
C PHE A 135 0.19 -16.70 -2.19
N ASP A 136 0.13 -17.84 -1.50
CA ASP A 136 -0.24 -17.92 -0.09
C ASP A 136 0.76 -17.16 0.80
N LYS A 137 2.05 -17.24 0.47
CA LYS A 137 3.10 -16.47 1.15
C LYS A 137 2.93 -14.97 0.95
N GLN A 138 2.68 -14.51 -0.27
CA GLN A 138 2.49 -13.10 -0.58
C GLN A 138 1.21 -12.55 0.07
N LEU A 139 0.15 -13.36 0.08
CA LEU A 139 -1.11 -13.05 0.76
C LEU A 139 -0.92 -12.91 2.27
N ALA A 140 -0.20 -13.85 2.89
CA ALA A 140 0.01 -13.87 4.34
C ALA A 140 0.80 -12.66 4.88
N VAL A 141 1.66 -12.05 4.06
CA VAL A 141 2.42 -10.86 4.45
C VAL A 141 1.76 -9.54 4.03
N SER A 142 0.65 -9.61 3.27
CA SER A 142 -0.07 -8.42 2.85
C SER A 142 -0.83 -7.82 4.03
N SER A 143 -0.62 -6.54 4.33
CA SER A 143 -1.32 -5.84 5.41
C SER A 143 -2.82 -5.68 5.13
N TYR A 144 -3.19 -5.60 3.86
CA TYR A 144 -4.57 -5.69 3.41
C TYR A 144 -4.64 -6.18 1.96
N VAL A 145 -5.82 -6.68 1.60
CA VAL A 145 -6.17 -7.02 0.22
C VAL A 145 -7.45 -6.29 -0.14
N VAL A 146 -7.41 -5.53 -1.24
CA VAL A 146 -8.60 -4.90 -1.82
C VAL A 146 -9.23 -5.87 -2.80
N VAL A 147 -10.49 -6.19 -2.56
CA VAL A 147 -11.36 -6.91 -3.49
C VAL A 147 -12.42 -5.90 -3.96
N PRO A 148 -12.37 -5.44 -5.22
CA PRO A 148 -13.42 -4.59 -5.76
C PRO A 148 -14.72 -5.40 -5.86
N ASP A 149 -15.85 -4.72 -5.69
CA ASP A 149 -17.20 -5.28 -5.78
C ASP A 149 -17.62 -5.69 -7.21
N GLY A 150 -16.74 -5.49 -8.19
CA GLY A 150 -16.99 -5.80 -9.60
C GLY A 150 -17.86 -4.77 -10.31
N ILE A 151 -18.24 -3.66 -9.67
CA ILE A 151 -19.05 -2.62 -10.29
C ILE A 151 -18.13 -1.63 -11.01
N TYR A 152 -18.01 -1.81 -12.32
CA TYR A 152 -17.42 -0.80 -13.21
C TYR A 152 -18.54 0.13 -13.70
N ASP A 153 -18.85 1.17 -12.94
CA ASP A 153 -19.65 2.29 -13.44
C ASP A 153 -18.81 3.03 -14.48
N LYS A 154 -18.90 2.59 -15.73
CA LYS A 154 -18.40 3.38 -16.85
C LYS A 154 -19.24 4.66 -16.85
N PRO A 155 -18.68 5.85 -16.58
CA PRO A 155 -19.45 7.06 -16.85
C PRO A 155 -19.80 7.00 -18.33
N GLU A 156 -21.09 6.94 -18.64
CA GLU A 156 -21.54 7.15 -20.01
C GLU A 156 -20.89 8.43 -20.50
N LYS A 157 -20.45 8.46 -21.77
CA LYS A 157 -19.99 9.69 -22.41
C LYS A 157 -21.21 10.62 -22.58
N SER A 158 -21.78 11.11 -21.48
CA SER A 158 -22.74 12.19 -21.54
C SER A 158 -21.98 13.44 -21.92
N SER A 159 -22.28 13.97 -23.10
CA SER A 159 -21.78 15.23 -23.66
C SER A 159 -22.31 16.45 -22.88
N THR A 160 -22.33 16.39 -21.55
CA THR A 160 -22.85 17.46 -20.70
C THR A 160 -21.94 17.59 -19.49
N PRO A 161 -21.30 18.74 -19.25
CA PRO A 161 -20.45 18.93 -18.08
C PRO A 161 -21.34 18.85 -16.82
N PRO A 162 -20.99 18.01 -15.84
CA PRO A 162 -21.74 17.99 -14.59
C PRO A 162 -21.43 19.26 -13.79
N ILE A 163 -22.45 20.08 -13.60
CA ILE A 163 -22.50 21.09 -12.55
C ILE A 163 -22.42 20.32 -11.22
N HIS A 164 -21.34 20.53 -10.46
CA HIS A 164 -21.14 19.97 -9.12
C HIS A 164 -22.42 20.11 -8.23
N PRO A 165 -22.71 19.16 -7.32
CA PRO A 165 -21.78 18.81 -6.22
C PRO A 165 -21.69 17.32 -5.84
N ARG A 166 -20.55 17.00 -5.19
CA ARG A 166 -20.21 15.83 -4.35
C ARG A 166 -21.35 14.82 -4.08
N VAL A 167 -21.18 13.60 -4.60
CA VAL A 167 -21.89 12.40 -4.10
C VAL A 167 -20.96 11.63 -3.15
N GLN A 168 -21.53 11.26 -2.01
CA GLN A 168 -20.89 10.69 -0.83
C GLN A 168 -20.40 9.25 -1.09
N PHE A 169 -19.13 8.99 -0.77
CA PHE A 169 -18.65 7.63 -0.54
C PHE A 169 -19.21 7.14 0.80
N ARG A 170 -20.19 6.24 0.78
CA ARG A 170 -20.55 5.45 1.96
C ARG A 170 -19.52 4.32 2.13
N GLN A 171 -18.63 4.47 3.10
CA GLN A 171 -17.84 3.39 3.64
C GLN A 171 -18.74 2.52 4.52
N ASN A 172 -19.04 1.28 4.10
CA ASN A 172 -19.49 0.25 5.01
C ASN A 172 -18.27 -0.63 5.36
N LEU A 173 -17.49 -0.19 6.34
CA LEU A 173 -16.55 -1.04 7.05
C LEU A 173 -17.30 -1.71 8.20
N THR A 174 -17.78 -2.93 8.00
CA THR A 174 -18.15 -3.82 9.11
C THR A 174 -17.02 -4.84 9.28
N CYS A 175 -16.13 -4.56 10.23
CA CYS A 175 -15.28 -5.57 10.83
C CYS A 175 -16.13 -6.34 11.85
N ASP A 176 -16.71 -7.47 11.47
CA ASP A 176 -17.13 -8.48 12.45
C ASP A 176 -16.00 -9.49 12.63
N ALA A 177 -15.18 -9.22 13.65
CA ALA A 177 -14.29 -10.21 14.24
C ALA A 177 -15.06 -10.90 15.36
N SER A 178 -15.71 -12.02 15.08
CA SER A 178 -16.16 -12.99 16.09
C SER A 178 -16.53 -14.32 15.45
N SER A 179 -15.97 -15.40 16.00
CA SER A 179 -16.41 -16.81 15.90
C SER A 179 -15.63 -17.72 14.94
N LEU A 180 -14.43 -18.12 15.35
CA LEU A 180 -13.90 -19.46 15.06
C LEU A 180 -13.79 -20.21 16.39
N GLN A 181 -14.82 -20.98 16.74
CA GLN A 181 -14.68 -22.10 17.67
C GLN A 181 -14.44 -23.35 16.82
N PHE A 182 -13.26 -23.95 16.98
CA PHE A 182 -13.01 -25.30 16.51
C PHE A 182 -13.60 -26.29 17.53
N GLN A 183 -14.32 -27.30 17.02
CA GLN A 183 -14.82 -28.46 17.77
C GLN A 183 -13.67 -29.33 18.30
#